data_AF-A0A015JNQ3-F1
#
_entry.id   AF-A0A015JNQ3-F1
#
_cell.length_a   1.000
_cell.length_b   1.000
_cell.length_c   1.000
_cell.angle_alpha   90.00
_cell.angle_beta   90.00
_cell.angle_gamma   90.00
#
_symmetry.space_group_name_H-M   'P 1'
#
loop_
_entity.id
_entity.type
_entity.pdbx_description
1 polymer ?
#
loop_
_entity_poly.entity_id
_entity_poly.type
_entity_poly.pdbx_seq_one_letter_code
_entity_poly.pdbx_strand_id
1 'polypeptide(L)'
;MFDDYDPVENYKTILKRDSLDGYQALENKYNLNKLSGEMVVVKDNLGGLYLVFHTRNEFWDHYLSLPNGHRCYDKVIFGHRPQHPKLDIDIDDIPRGEDQQVVSIMRTIIDAFEQEFYDSYNIYPHRKSFTLLDSSGFSRSKGKWKYSFHLHLTAHAFCNYIEARNFRSRLLSRLPQHLHKYVDDVNKRIQSFRLYGSSKLGETRPFVLSPYSSQLGTNDVIEFYDALLVTAHPLWNSIVGNASIAGASTPPIFSPASEDCQETLIDHAISLANDLHATYGFSLHDVKFPFANFDRTFPTHCTICNETHHRNNSLYLLLKQRSETLWAVEERCHQDSKRNHRTLGYLTVGNNTISHSYEYPVDAVSPISANNGQPLSQGPSSGTFSRQDRLGKRINGIHNGTVDPKLSVDTSADCLLSSASIIKYSSDSMEDYELVPTLLVRGNMGLGKTKTLRRYLDNYFPRNATREPVIRFVTFRQTFSQSLQQLFPDFTSYKDIALGGICQADFPRVIVQVESLHRIIIPSEHKPIDVLVLDEVESTLAQFSSGLHKHFSSAFAAFKWMLSTARHVVCMDANLGARTIKTLRRMRALPMLLHWNVFSQAKEDQFYFTTNMGDWIESLL
;
A
#
# COMPACT_ATOMS: atom_id res chain seq x y z
N MET A 1 46.98 12.82 -5.55
CA MET A 1 47.60 13.03 -4.24
C MET A 1 46.83 14.13 -3.54
N PHE A 2 46.63 13.98 -2.24
CA PHE A 2 45.53 14.59 -1.48
C PHE A 2 44.20 13.98 -1.95
N ASP A 3 43.78 12.78 -1.50
CA ASP A 3 44.00 12.08 -0.22
C ASP A 3 43.44 12.82 1.02
N ASP A 4 42.78 12.02 1.86
CA ASP A 4 42.26 12.28 3.20
C ASP A 4 41.24 13.41 3.38
N TYR A 5 40.01 13.13 2.96
CA TYR A 5 38.82 13.60 3.67
C TYR A 5 38.25 12.46 4.52
N ASP A 6 38.75 12.31 5.74
CA ASP A 6 38.23 11.35 6.73
C ASP A 6 36.99 11.92 7.43
N PRO A 7 35.77 11.37 7.20
CA PRO A 7 34.57 11.85 7.85
C PRO A 7 34.33 11.04 9.13
N VAL A 8 34.86 11.59 10.24
CA VAL A 8 34.59 11.25 11.65
C VAL A 8 33.29 10.45 11.84
N GLU A 9 33.41 9.32 12.54
CA GLU A 9 32.29 8.48 12.95
C GLU A 9 31.17 9.30 13.61
N ASN A 10 30.05 9.48 12.90
CA ASN A 10 28.68 9.32 13.41
C ASN A 10 27.62 9.58 12.32
N TYR A 11 26.82 8.55 12.02
CA TYR A 11 25.49 8.60 11.40
C TYR A 11 25.22 9.43 10.12
N LYS A 12 26.13 9.43 9.13
CA LYS A 12 25.76 9.74 7.73
C LYS A 12 25.46 8.47 6.94
N THR A 13 24.19 8.24 6.58
CA THR A 13 23.86 7.22 5.57
C THR A 13 23.76 7.85 4.19
N ILE A 14 24.66 7.42 3.30
CA ILE A 14 24.86 7.88 1.93
C ILE A 14 24.32 6.80 0.99
N LEU A 15 23.39 7.13 0.08
CA LEU A 15 22.83 6.18 -0.90
C LEU A 15 22.72 6.83 -2.30
N LYS A 16 23.35 6.23 -3.31
CA LYS A 16 23.73 6.85 -4.61
C LYS A 16 23.27 6.05 -5.84
N ARG A 17 23.16 6.79 -6.96
CA ARG A 17 23.04 6.41 -8.39
C ARG A 17 23.30 4.95 -8.81
N ASP A 18 22.38 4.40 -9.61
CA ASP A 18 22.61 3.22 -10.45
C ASP A 18 23.61 3.48 -11.58
N SER A 19 24.70 2.70 -11.62
CA SER A 19 24.89 1.70 -12.69
C SER A 19 26.11 0.80 -12.40
N LEU A 20 25.87 -0.51 -12.47
CA LEU A 20 26.83 -1.63 -12.47
C LEU A 20 27.62 -2.00 -11.20
N ASP A 21 27.95 -1.12 -10.26
CA ASP A 21 28.54 -1.56 -8.97
C ASP A 21 28.18 -0.67 -7.75
N GLY A 22 27.41 -1.23 -6.81
CA GLY A 22 27.59 -0.95 -5.37
C GLY A 22 26.90 0.23 -4.66
N TYR A 23 25.58 0.47 -4.83
CA TYR A 23 24.78 1.24 -3.84
C TYR A 23 23.33 0.70 -3.71
N GLN A 24 22.67 0.94 -2.56
CA GLN A 24 21.31 0.45 -2.27
C GLN A 24 20.24 1.56 -2.34
N ALA A 25 18.98 1.21 -2.61
CA ALA A 25 17.85 2.14 -2.53
C ALA A 25 17.52 2.52 -1.06
N LEU A 26 16.97 3.71 -0.83
CA LEU A 26 16.57 4.20 0.50
C LEU A 26 15.64 3.20 1.22
N GLU A 27 14.70 2.64 0.47
CA GLU A 27 13.67 1.69 0.92
C GLU A 27 14.23 0.31 1.26
N ASN A 28 15.43 -0.05 0.76
CA ASN A 28 16.11 -1.30 1.14
C ASN A 28 16.71 -1.24 2.55
N LYS A 29 17.03 -0.03 3.03
CA LYS A 29 17.68 0.19 4.34
C LYS A 29 16.73 0.75 5.40
N TYR A 30 15.69 1.49 5.00
CA TYR A 30 14.72 2.07 5.92
C TYR A 30 13.29 1.86 5.44
N ASN A 31 12.42 1.41 6.35
CA ASN A 31 10.98 1.41 6.13
C ASN A 31 10.49 2.85 5.88
N LEU A 32 9.62 3.05 4.88
CA LEU A 32 9.01 4.34 4.56
C LEU A 32 8.38 5.02 5.79
N ASN A 33 7.78 4.28 6.73
CA ASN A 33 7.23 4.84 7.97
C ASN A 33 8.30 5.43 8.90
N LYS A 34 9.53 4.91 8.89
CA LYS A 34 10.67 5.41 9.69
C LYS A 34 11.30 6.64 9.05
N LEU A 35 11.45 6.63 7.71
CA LEU A 35 11.87 7.79 6.91
C LEU A 35 10.85 8.94 6.99
N SER A 36 9.57 8.60 6.90
CA SER A 36 8.43 9.46 7.17
C SER A 36 8.13 9.51 8.68
N GLY A 37 9.18 9.55 9.52
CA GLY A 37 9.14 9.50 10.98
C GLY A 37 9.69 10.79 11.60
N GLU A 38 10.68 10.67 12.48
CA GLU A 38 11.36 11.84 13.08
C GLU A 38 12.55 12.33 12.23
N MET A 39 13.01 11.47 11.30
CA MET A 39 14.16 11.70 10.43
C MET A 39 13.98 12.86 9.46
N VAL A 40 15.07 13.57 9.18
CA VAL A 40 15.17 14.56 8.11
C VAL A 40 15.81 13.90 6.89
N VAL A 41 15.04 13.79 5.80
CA VAL A 41 15.51 13.25 4.52
C VAL A 41 15.72 14.40 3.55
N VAL A 42 16.93 14.52 3.01
CA VAL A 42 17.28 15.51 1.98
C VAL A 42 17.92 14.83 0.78
N LYS A 43 17.69 15.41 -0.39
CA LYS A 43 18.32 15.04 -1.65
C LYS A 43 19.49 16.00 -1.88
N ASP A 44 20.70 15.46 -1.90
CA ASP A 44 21.89 16.17 -2.36
C ASP A 44 21.95 16.08 -3.90
N ASN A 45 21.64 17.20 -4.57
CA ASN A 45 21.72 17.26 -6.03
C ASN A 45 23.15 17.39 -6.55
N LEU A 46 24.15 17.72 -5.71
CA LEU A 46 25.56 17.79 -6.11
C LEU A 46 26.19 16.39 -6.12
N GLY A 47 26.05 15.63 -5.03
CA GLY A 47 26.48 14.22 -4.96
C GLY A 47 25.58 13.26 -5.76
N GLY A 48 24.34 13.64 -6.05
CA GLY A 48 23.36 12.79 -6.75
C GLY A 48 22.87 11.64 -5.88
N LEU A 49 22.60 11.93 -4.60
CA LEU A 49 22.37 10.96 -3.53
C LEU A 49 21.40 11.51 -2.48
N TYR A 50 20.84 10.62 -1.66
CA TYR A 50 20.00 10.99 -0.53
C TYR A 50 20.78 10.88 0.77
N LEU A 51 20.57 11.87 1.66
CA LEU A 51 21.08 11.86 3.03
C LEU A 51 19.90 11.76 4.00
N VAL A 52 20.07 10.95 5.05
CA VAL A 52 19.11 10.75 6.13
C VAL A 52 19.78 11.12 7.44
N PHE A 53 19.21 12.09 8.15
CA PHE A 53 19.61 12.55 9.48
C PHE A 53 18.55 12.12 10.50
N HIS A 54 18.93 11.78 11.72
CA HIS A 54 17.99 11.32 12.75
C HIS A 54 17.27 12.50 13.40
N THR A 55 17.96 13.62 13.58
CA THR A 55 17.40 14.86 14.15
C THR A 55 17.51 16.06 13.21
N ARG A 56 16.75 17.13 13.51
CA ARG A 56 16.88 18.43 12.81
C ARG A 56 18.24 19.09 13.06
N ASN A 57 18.82 18.89 14.24
CA ASN A 57 20.09 19.52 14.63
C ASN A 57 21.26 18.92 13.84
N GLU A 58 21.36 17.58 13.74
CA GLU A 58 22.35 16.91 12.88
C GLU A 58 22.33 17.42 11.44
N PHE A 59 21.13 17.63 10.88
CA PHE A 59 20.98 18.21 9.54
C PHE A 59 21.53 19.64 9.50
N TRP A 60 21.19 20.49 10.47
CA TRP A 60 21.63 21.88 10.49
C TRP A 60 23.13 22.03 10.73
N ASP A 61 23.73 21.25 11.63
CA ASP A 61 25.17 21.24 11.88
C ASP A 61 25.94 20.87 10.61
N HIS A 62 25.51 19.81 9.91
CA HIS A 62 26.05 19.45 8.60
C HIS A 62 25.83 20.57 7.57
N TYR A 63 24.62 21.10 7.44
CA TYR A 63 24.27 22.08 6.41
C TYR A 63 25.00 23.42 6.59
N LEU A 64 25.19 23.85 7.84
CA LEU A 64 25.92 25.07 8.19
C LEU A 64 27.43 24.92 7.98
N SER A 65 28.00 23.73 8.21
CA SER A 65 29.42 23.46 7.94
C SER A 65 29.80 23.59 6.46
N LEU A 66 28.83 23.49 5.54
CA LEU A 66 29.08 23.58 4.10
C LEU A 66 29.24 25.05 3.64
N PRO A 67 30.24 25.37 2.81
CA PRO A 67 30.35 26.68 2.19
C PRO A 67 29.14 26.99 1.32
N ASN A 68 28.70 28.25 1.28
CA ASN A 68 27.46 28.67 0.61
C ASN A 68 27.35 28.21 -0.88
N GLY A 69 28.48 28.12 -1.60
CA GLY A 69 28.51 27.65 -2.99
C GLY A 69 28.28 26.14 -3.20
N HIS A 70 28.27 25.33 -2.14
CA HIS A 70 28.11 23.87 -2.19
C HIS A 70 26.71 23.40 -1.73
N ARG A 71 25.80 24.34 -1.41
CA ARG A 71 24.45 24.03 -0.92
C ARG A 71 23.51 23.79 -2.10
N CYS A 72 23.30 22.51 -2.45
CA CYS A 72 22.44 22.06 -3.57
C CYS A 72 21.35 21.09 -3.08
N TYR A 73 20.72 21.38 -1.94
CA TYR A 73 19.82 20.45 -1.25
C TYR A 73 18.34 20.74 -1.48
N ASP A 74 17.58 19.69 -1.76
CA ASP A 74 16.12 19.69 -1.67
C ASP A 74 15.66 18.86 -0.48
N LYS A 75 14.69 19.35 0.29
CA LYS A 75 14.01 18.55 1.31
C LYS A 75 13.07 17.56 0.66
N VAL A 76 13.12 16.30 1.09
CA VAL A 76 12.14 15.27 0.70
C VAL A 76 10.93 15.38 1.60
N ILE A 77 9.75 15.48 0.99
CA ILE A 77 8.46 15.58 1.68
C ILE A 77 7.65 14.34 1.33
N PHE A 78 7.26 13.60 2.36
CA PHE A 78 6.38 12.45 2.23
C PHE A 78 4.93 12.92 2.28
N GLY A 79 4.24 12.83 1.15
CA GLY A 79 2.96 13.49 0.92
C GLY A 79 1.83 13.02 1.84
N HIS A 80 1.91 11.81 2.42
CA HIS A 80 0.92 11.33 3.38
C HIS A 80 0.96 12.02 4.75
N ARG A 81 1.94 12.90 4.99
CA ARG A 81 2.12 13.61 6.26
C ARG A 81 1.59 15.04 6.23
N PRO A 82 1.32 15.62 7.42
CA PRO A 82 1.06 17.04 7.56
C PRO A 82 2.17 17.91 6.95
N GLN A 83 1.79 18.87 6.12
CA GLN A 83 2.70 19.75 5.40
C GLN A 83 2.12 21.16 5.32
N HIS A 84 2.98 22.18 5.31
CA HIS A 84 2.53 23.56 5.15
C HIS A 84 1.83 23.75 3.79
N PRO A 85 0.71 24.50 3.74
CA PRO A 85 0.17 25.03 2.51
C PRO A 85 1.25 25.83 1.80
N LYS A 86 1.54 25.50 0.53
CA LYS A 86 2.64 26.08 -0.23
C LYS A 86 2.39 26.11 -1.73
N LEU A 87 3.04 27.05 -2.40
CA LEU A 87 3.14 27.15 -3.86
C LEU A 87 4.60 27.29 -4.29
N ASP A 88 4.91 26.76 -5.46
CA ASP A 88 6.11 27.11 -6.24
C ASP A 88 5.61 27.99 -7.40
N ILE A 89 6.18 29.19 -7.54
CA ILE A 89 5.69 30.24 -8.43
C ILE A 89 6.84 30.69 -9.33
N ASP A 90 6.70 30.44 -10.63
CA ASP A 90 7.75 30.66 -11.62
C ASP A 90 7.21 31.56 -12.75
N ILE A 91 7.71 32.80 -12.82
CA ILE A 91 7.32 33.82 -13.81
C ILE A 91 8.53 34.10 -14.71
N ASP A 92 8.42 33.81 -16.01
CA ASP A 92 9.56 33.82 -16.93
C ASP A 92 9.34 34.57 -18.27
N ASP A 93 8.27 35.34 -18.34
CA ASP A 93 7.87 36.20 -19.47
C ASP A 93 7.78 37.70 -19.11
N ILE A 94 7.94 38.04 -17.83
CA ILE A 94 8.09 39.43 -17.38
C ILE A 94 9.56 39.86 -17.48
N PRO A 95 9.87 40.98 -18.17
CA PRO A 95 11.23 41.50 -18.26
C PRO A 95 11.87 41.82 -16.90
N ARG A 96 13.19 41.71 -16.83
CA ARG A 96 13.95 42.14 -15.64
C ARG A 96 13.75 43.63 -15.39
N GLY A 97 13.27 43.99 -14.21
CA GLY A 97 13.08 45.38 -13.76
C GLY A 97 11.61 45.82 -13.71
N GLU A 98 10.68 45.02 -14.26
CA GLU A 98 9.23 45.24 -14.16
C GLU A 98 8.68 44.77 -12.79
N ASP A 99 9.37 45.14 -11.72
CA ASP A 99 9.15 44.62 -10.37
C ASP A 99 7.75 44.95 -9.83
N GLN A 100 7.16 46.08 -10.24
CA GLN A 100 5.77 46.44 -9.90
C GLN A 100 4.76 45.47 -10.51
N GLN A 101 5.01 44.95 -11.71
CA GLN A 101 4.16 43.95 -12.36
C GLN A 101 4.25 42.61 -11.62
N VAL A 102 5.47 42.21 -11.20
CA VAL A 102 5.70 41.01 -10.38
C VAL A 102 4.99 41.13 -9.03
N VAL A 103 5.12 42.26 -8.34
CA VAL A 103 4.43 42.53 -7.06
C VAL A 103 2.91 42.51 -7.23
N SER A 104 2.37 43.04 -8.33
CA SER A 104 0.94 42.96 -8.63
C SER A 104 0.46 41.51 -8.81
N ILE A 105 1.16 40.71 -9.62
CA ILE A 105 0.86 39.28 -9.82
C ILE A 105 0.93 38.52 -8.49
N MET A 106 2.00 38.71 -7.72
CA MET A 106 2.18 38.04 -6.43
C MET A 106 1.10 38.45 -5.41
N ARG A 107 0.68 39.72 -5.40
CA ARG A 107 -0.43 40.19 -4.56
C ARG A 107 -1.73 39.47 -4.94
N THR A 108 -2.09 39.43 -6.22
CA THR A 108 -3.28 38.68 -6.70
C THR A 108 -3.23 37.19 -6.31
N ILE A 109 -2.04 36.56 -6.34
CA ILE A 109 -1.89 35.15 -5.94
C ILE A 109 -2.09 34.95 -4.44
N ILE A 110 -1.54 35.82 -3.59
CA ILE A 110 -1.70 35.71 -2.13
C ILE A 110 -3.13 36.08 -1.70
N ASP A 111 -3.73 37.10 -2.30
CA ASP A 111 -5.12 37.50 -2.01
C ASP A 111 -6.11 36.36 -2.35
N ALA A 112 -5.90 35.69 -3.50
CA ALA A 112 -6.68 34.50 -3.87
C ALA A 112 -6.40 33.30 -2.94
N PHE A 113 -5.18 33.18 -2.40
CA PHE A 113 -4.82 32.17 -1.41
C PHE A 113 -5.59 32.39 -0.10
N GLU A 114 -5.58 33.63 0.41
CA GLU A 114 -6.29 34.02 1.63
C GLU A 114 -7.80 33.78 1.50
N GLN A 115 -8.39 34.20 0.38
CA GLN A 115 -9.82 33.99 0.16
C GLN A 115 -10.18 32.51 0.00
N GLU A 116 -9.38 31.71 -0.69
CA GLU A 116 -9.61 30.26 -0.79
C GLU A 116 -9.43 29.56 0.56
N PHE A 117 -8.51 30.03 1.40
CA PHE A 117 -8.30 29.49 2.75
C PHE A 117 -9.46 29.84 3.69
N TYR A 118 -9.99 31.07 3.57
CA TYR A 118 -11.19 31.48 4.29
C TYR A 118 -12.43 30.70 3.84
N ASP A 119 -12.69 30.59 2.53
CA ASP A 119 -13.87 29.91 2.01
C ASP A 119 -13.81 28.38 2.25
N SER A 120 -12.62 27.77 2.23
CA SER A 120 -12.46 26.33 2.52
C SER A 120 -12.51 25.96 4.00
N TYR A 121 -11.95 26.80 4.88
CA TYR A 121 -11.65 26.42 6.27
C TYR A 121 -12.19 27.40 7.33
N ASN A 122 -12.91 28.45 6.91
CA ASN A 122 -13.40 29.55 7.75
C ASN A 122 -12.29 30.23 8.59
N ILE A 123 -11.09 30.35 8.01
CA ILE A 123 -9.91 30.93 8.64
C ILE A 123 -9.34 31.99 7.71
N TYR A 124 -9.17 33.20 8.21
CA TYR A 124 -8.46 34.26 7.49
C TYR A 124 -6.99 34.25 7.94
N PRO A 125 -6.05 33.73 7.14
CA PRO A 125 -4.65 33.66 7.55
C PRO A 125 -4.05 35.07 7.53
N HIS A 126 -3.34 35.44 8.59
CA HIS A 126 -2.71 36.76 8.66
C HIS A 126 -1.55 36.86 7.66
N ARG A 127 -1.41 38.01 6.97
CA ARG A 127 -0.40 38.19 5.89
C ARG A 127 1.03 37.85 6.33
N LYS A 128 1.41 38.22 7.56
CA LYS A 128 2.73 37.88 8.16
C LYS A 128 2.94 36.38 8.45
N SER A 129 1.91 35.53 8.36
CA SER A 129 2.06 34.07 8.43
C SER A 129 2.50 33.45 7.10
N PHE A 130 2.52 34.22 6.00
CA PHE A 130 3.13 33.79 4.75
C PHE A 130 4.63 34.10 4.76
N THR A 131 5.46 33.10 4.48
CA THR A 131 6.89 33.24 4.22
C THR A 131 7.14 33.13 2.73
N LEU A 132 7.76 34.16 2.14
CA LEU A 132 8.07 34.23 0.72
C LEU A 132 9.58 34.07 0.49
N LEU A 133 9.97 32.96 -0.12
CA LEU A 133 11.34 32.72 -0.57
C LEU A 133 11.52 33.11 -2.03
N ASP A 134 12.72 33.53 -2.38
CA ASP A 134 13.08 34.10 -3.67
C ASP A 134 14.39 33.49 -4.19
N SER A 135 14.38 33.05 -5.44
CA SER A 135 15.53 32.54 -6.20
C SER A 135 15.58 33.21 -7.58
N SER A 136 15.00 34.40 -7.71
CA SER A 136 14.90 35.14 -8.97
C SER A 136 16.27 35.50 -9.54
N GLY A 137 16.41 35.45 -10.86
CA GLY A 137 17.68 35.75 -11.52
C GLY A 137 17.74 35.29 -12.97
N PHE A 138 18.91 35.46 -13.59
CA PHE A 138 19.18 34.89 -14.91
C PHE A 138 19.35 33.38 -14.79
N SER A 139 18.48 32.59 -15.45
CA SER A 139 18.58 31.13 -15.43
C SER A 139 19.40 30.67 -16.63
N ARG A 140 20.61 30.16 -16.40
CA ARG A 140 21.53 29.70 -17.46
C ARG A 140 20.89 28.62 -18.33
N SER A 141 20.12 27.73 -17.71
CA SER A 141 19.39 26.62 -18.37
C SER A 141 18.27 27.07 -19.32
N LYS A 142 17.75 28.30 -19.20
CA LYS A 142 16.68 28.85 -20.04
C LYS A 142 17.11 30.04 -20.89
N GLY A 143 18.33 30.57 -20.68
CA GLY A 143 18.85 31.72 -21.42
C GLY A 143 18.12 33.05 -21.16
N LYS A 144 17.26 33.12 -20.13
CA LYS A 144 16.43 34.30 -19.83
C LYS A 144 16.34 34.59 -18.33
N TRP A 145 15.93 35.82 -18.00
CA TRP A 145 15.56 36.18 -16.64
C TRP A 145 14.31 35.40 -16.21
N LYS A 146 14.26 35.06 -14.92
CA LYS A 146 13.16 34.33 -14.32
C LYS A 146 12.97 34.77 -12.88
N TYR A 147 11.75 35.18 -12.55
CA TYR A 147 11.32 35.36 -11.18
C TYR A 147 10.82 34.00 -10.66
N SER A 148 11.25 33.60 -9.46
CA SER A 148 11.16 32.21 -8.99
C SER A 148 11.00 32.20 -7.48
N PHE A 149 9.81 31.86 -7.00
CA PHE A 149 9.41 32.03 -5.60
C PHE A 149 8.86 30.73 -5.00
N HIS A 150 9.10 30.53 -3.70
CA HIS A 150 8.27 29.63 -2.91
C HIS A 150 7.43 30.45 -1.92
N LEU A 151 6.12 30.25 -1.93
CA LEU A 151 5.21 30.84 -0.94
C LEU A 151 4.79 29.75 0.05
N HIS A 152 4.97 29.97 1.35
CA HIS A 152 4.61 29.03 2.42
C HIS A 152 3.73 29.69 3.47
N LEU A 153 2.61 29.09 3.85
CA LEU A 153 1.81 29.52 5.01
C LEU A 153 2.24 28.72 6.25
N THR A 154 3.07 29.32 7.11
CA THR A 154 3.77 28.59 8.18
C THR A 154 2.91 28.31 9.40
N ALA A 155 1.91 29.15 9.67
CA ALA A 155 1.00 29.00 10.82
C ALA A 155 0.01 27.81 10.71
N HIS A 156 -0.08 27.16 9.55
CA HIS A 156 -1.07 26.12 9.27
C HIS A 156 -0.46 24.91 8.55
N ALA A 157 -1.17 23.79 8.57
CA ALA A 157 -0.77 22.54 7.92
C ALA A 157 -1.97 21.85 7.26
N PHE A 158 -1.81 21.38 6.03
CA PHE A 158 -2.73 20.40 5.42
C PHE A 158 -2.35 19.00 5.88
N CYS A 159 -3.35 18.16 6.12
CA CYS A 159 -3.16 16.79 6.63
C CYS A 159 -2.32 15.90 5.70
N ASN A 160 -2.37 16.12 4.38
CA ASN A 160 -1.62 15.38 3.36
C ASN A 160 -1.59 16.14 2.01
N TYR A 161 -0.93 15.56 1.01
CA TYR A 161 -0.77 16.11 -0.34
C TYR A 161 -2.06 16.16 -1.16
N ILE A 162 -3.07 15.33 -0.83
CA ILE A 162 -4.36 15.33 -1.53
C ILE A 162 -5.06 16.64 -1.22
N GLU A 163 -5.13 17.04 0.06
CA GLU A 163 -5.74 18.33 0.40
C GLU A 163 -4.91 19.52 -0.12
N ALA A 164 -3.58 19.44 -0.09
CA ALA A 164 -2.72 20.45 -0.72
C ALA A 164 -2.96 20.58 -2.25
N ARG A 165 -3.29 19.47 -2.93
CA ARG A 165 -3.63 19.44 -4.36
C ARG A 165 -5.04 19.95 -4.62
N ASN A 166 -6.02 19.59 -3.77
CA ASN A 166 -7.39 20.09 -3.83
C ASN A 166 -7.43 21.60 -3.63
N PHE A 167 -6.78 22.10 -2.58
CA PHE A 167 -6.61 23.53 -2.30
C PHE A 167 -5.99 24.25 -3.50
N ARG A 168 -4.88 23.75 -4.07
CA ARG A 168 -4.28 24.33 -5.29
C ARG A 168 -5.27 24.36 -6.47
N SER A 169 -6.11 23.34 -6.62
CA SER A 169 -7.12 23.31 -7.68
C SER A 169 -8.23 24.35 -7.49
N ARG A 170 -8.69 24.56 -6.26
CA ARG A 170 -9.69 25.58 -5.93
C ARG A 170 -9.10 26.99 -6.05
N LEU A 171 -7.88 27.19 -5.55
CA LEU A 171 -7.10 28.42 -5.74
C LEU A 171 -6.96 28.78 -7.23
N LEU A 172 -6.56 27.84 -8.07
CA LEU A 172 -6.48 28.06 -9.52
C LEU A 172 -7.84 28.45 -10.11
N SER A 173 -8.95 27.88 -9.64
CA SER A 173 -10.29 28.27 -10.12
C SER A 173 -10.68 29.73 -9.81
N ARG A 174 -10.04 30.36 -8.80
CA ARG A 174 -10.20 31.80 -8.50
C ARG A 174 -9.24 32.69 -9.27
N LEU A 175 -8.06 32.17 -9.60
CA LEU A 175 -7.05 32.97 -10.28
C LEU A 175 -7.47 33.27 -11.72
N PRO A 176 -7.23 34.50 -12.22
CA PRO A 176 -7.35 34.79 -13.65
C PRO A 176 -6.57 33.77 -14.49
N GLN A 177 -7.20 33.26 -15.55
CA GLN A 177 -6.67 32.14 -16.36
C GLN A 177 -5.23 32.36 -16.85
N HIS A 178 -4.87 33.61 -17.15
CA HIS A 178 -3.52 33.98 -17.61
C HIS A 178 -2.43 33.87 -16.52
N LEU A 179 -2.79 33.77 -15.23
CA LEU A 179 -1.85 33.55 -14.12
C LEU A 179 -1.63 32.06 -13.79
N HIS A 180 -2.48 31.15 -14.32
CA HIS A 180 -2.40 29.71 -13.99
C HIS A 180 -1.05 29.09 -14.37
N LYS A 181 -0.44 29.59 -15.45
CA LYS A 181 0.88 29.18 -15.95
C LYS A 181 2.03 29.45 -14.99
N TYR A 182 1.87 30.33 -13.99
CA TYR A 182 2.92 30.68 -13.05
C TYR A 182 2.95 29.78 -11.81
N VAL A 183 1.90 29.01 -11.53
CA VAL A 183 1.78 28.21 -10.30
C VAL A 183 2.04 26.73 -10.60
N ASP A 184 3.17 26.19 -10.17
CA ASP A 184 3.60 24.82 -10.52
C ASP A 184 2.83 23.72 -9.73
N ASP A 185 2.70 22.51 -10.32
CA ASP A 185 2.10 21.35 -9.64
C ASP A 185 3.16 20.60 -8.82
N VAL A 186 3.34 21.05 -7.57
CA VAL A 186 4.34 20.52 -6.63
C VAL A 186 3.75 19.58 -5.58
N ASN A 187 2.43 19.51 -5.43
CA ASN A 187 1.74 18.74 -4.39
C ASN A 187 1.57 17.26 -4.81
N LYS A 188 2.69 16.54 -4.87
CA LYS A 188 2.85 15.13 -5.27
C LYS A 188 2.95 14.18 -4.05
N ARG A 189 2.88 12.87 -4.29
CA ARG A 189 2.99 11.82 -3.24
C ARG A 189 4.37 11.80 -2.56
N ILE A 190 5.44 12.03 -3.31
CA ILE A 190 6.77 12.36 -2.81
C ILE A 190 7.19 13.65 -3.52
N GLN A 191 7.68 14.62 -2.76
CA GLN A 191 8.02 15.95 -3.28
C GLN A 191 9.46 16.26 -2.90
N SER A 192 10.17 17.00 -3.75
CA SER A 192 11.48 17.57 -3.45
C SER A 192 11.36 19.08 -3.57
N PHE A 193 11.68 19.80 -2.49
CA PHE A 193 11.49 21.24 -2.41
C PHE A 193 12.78 21.90 -1.94
N ARG A 194 13.30 22.87 -2.69
CA ARG A 194 14.64 23.41 -2.42
C ARG A 194 14.70 24.15 -1.10
N LEU A 195 15.75 23.89 -0.34
CA LEU A 195 15.95 24.47 0.98
C LEU A 195 16.44 25.91 0.92
N TYR A 196 16.16 26.65 2.00
CA TYR A 196 16.70 27.99 2.23
C TYR A 196 18.24 27.96 2.18
N GLY A 197 18.83 28.87 1.40
CA GLY A 197 20.27 28.94 1.14
C GLY A 197 20.81 27.92 0.13
N SER A 198 19.98 27.04 -0.46
CA SER A 198 20.39 26.11 -1.53
C SER A 198 20.02 26.62 -2.91
N SER A 199 20.85 26.32 -3.92
CA SER A 199 20.61 26.62 -5.35
C SER A 199 20.34 25.36 -6.19
N LYS A 200 19.90 25.52 -7.45
CA LYS A 200 19.88 24.39 -8.40
C LYS A 200 21.32 24.05 -8.80
N LEU A 201 21.59 22.77 -9.06
CA LEU A 201 22.87 22.33 -9.63
C LEU A 201 23.22 23.15 -10.89
N GLY A 202 24.39 23.79 -10.89
CA GLY A 202 24.88 24.63 -11.99
C GLY A 202 24.34 26.07 -12.03
N GLU A 203 23.40 26.45 -11.16
CA GLU A 203 22.87 27.81 -11.02
C GLU A 203 23.35 28.44 -9.71
N THR A 204 23.71 29.73 -9.71
CA THR A 204 24.27 30.45 -8.54
C THR A 204 23.23 31.26 -7.76
N ARG A 205 21.94 30.93 -7.92
CA ARG A 205 20.79 31.61 -7.29
C ARG A 205 20.22 30.76 -6.14
N PRO A 206 20.67 30.94 -4.88
CA PRO A 206 20.06 30.25 -3.74
C PRO A 206 18.63 30.76 -3.49
N PHE A 207 17.78 29.97 -2.83
CA PHE A 207 16.56 30.52 -2.25
C PHE A 207 16.89 31.32 -0.98
N VAL A 208 16.55 32.61 -0.98
CA VAL A 208 16.69 33.52 0.17
C VAL A 208 15.34 34.11 0.54
N LEU A 209 15.26 34.92 1.59
CA LEU A 209 14.05 35.68 1.90
C LEU A 209 13.82 36.73 0.81
N SER A 210 12.57 36.89 0.35
CA SER A 210 12.30 37.80 -0.77
C SER A 210 12.42 39.28 -0.41
N PRO A 211 13.08 40.11 -1.24
CA PRO A 211 13.05 41.57 -1.11
C PRO A 211 11.63 42.14 -1.26
N TYR A 212 10.71 41.42 -1.91
CA TYR A 212 9.32 41.85 -2.06
C TYR A 212 8.48 41.63 -0.79
N SER A 213 8.99 40.94 0.24
CA SER A 213 8.20 40.56 1.43
C SER A 213 7.51 41.74 2.11
N SER A 214 8.23 42.85 2.29
CA SER A 214 7.68 44.07 2.90
C SER A 214 6.53 44.67 2.07
N GLN A 215 6.69 44.74 0.74
CA GLN A 215 5.68 45.29 -0.19
C GLN A 215 4.43 44.41 -0.36
N LEU A 216 4.56 43.12 -0.06
CA LEU A 216 3.48 42.13 -0.09
C LEU A 216 2.85 41.89 1.30
N GLY A 217 3.38 42.55 2.35
CA GLY A 217 2.94 42.38 3.74
C GLY A 217 3.28 41.02 4.36
N THR A 218 4.07 40.20 3.67
CA THR A 218 4.47 38.86 4.11
C THR A 218 5.58 38.93 5.15
N ASN A 219 5.94 37.78 5.71
CA ASN A 219 7.01 37.69 6.69
C ASN A 219 8.35 38.18 6.11
N ASP A 220 9.01 39.04 6.85
CA ASP A 220 10.29 39.69 6.58
C ASP A 220 11.40 39.27 7.56
N VAL A 221 11.13 38.26 8.40
CA VAL A 221 12.11 37.59 9.28
C VAL A 221 11.98 36.08 9.13
N ILE A 222 13.10 35.37 8.92
CA ILE A 222 13.15 33.90 9.03
C ILE A 222 13.96 33.52 10.26
N GLU A 223 13.32 32.83 11.19
CA GLU A 223 14.03 32.14 12.27
C GLU A 223 14.69 30.89 11.68
N PHE A 224 16.03 30.84 11.73
CA PHE A 224 16.83 29.87 10.97
C PHE A 224 16.52 28.41 11.33
N TYR A 225 16.15 28.13 12.58
CA TYR A 225 15.83 26.78 13.05
C TYR A 225 14.51 26.23 12.47
N ASP A 226 13.57 27.10 12.12
CA ASP A 226 12.30 26.76 11.46
C ASP A 226 12.40 26.72 9.93
N ALA A 227 13.56 27.06 9.35
CA ALA A 227 13.78 27.11 7.90
C ALA A 227 13.67 25.74 7.16
N LEU A 228 13.38 24.65 7.89
CA LEU A 228 12.95 23.34 7.36
C LEU A 228 11.48 23.37 6.86
N LEU A 229 11.08 24.46 6.19
CA LEU A 229 9.74 25.04 5.89
C LEU A 229 8.65 24.16 5.21
N VAL A 230 8.61 22.85 5.47
CA VAL A 230 7.63 21.94 4.86
C VAL A 230 7.12 20.83 5.79
N THR A 231 7.50 20.84 7.07
CA THR A 231 6.97 19.91 8.07
C THR A 231 6.61 20.67 9.34
N ALA A 232 5.31 20.78 9.61
CA ALA A 232 4.79 21.41 10.81
C ALA A 232 5.42 20.79 12.07
N HIS A 233 5.59 21.61 13.11
CA HIS A 233 6.10 21.13 14.40
C HIS A 233 5.07 20.15 15.04
N PRO A 234 5.49 19.03 15.66
CA PRO A 234 4.56 18.08 16.30
C PRO A 234 3.69 18.67 17.42
N LEU A 235 4.04 19.87 17.91
CA LEU A 235 3.33 20.60 18.98
C LEU A 235 2.48 21.77 18.45
N TRP A 236 2.43 22.02 17.15
CA TRP A 236 1.57 23.08 16.61
C TRP A 236 0.15 22.55 16.45
N ASN A 237 -0.81 23.31 16.99
CA ASN A 237 -2.23 22.94 17.00
C ASN A 237 -2.71 22.58 15.60
N SER A 238 -2.94 21.29 15.36
CA SER A 238 -3.55 20.82 14.13
C SER A 238 -4.95 21.40 14.06
N ILE A 239 -5.19 22.30 13.11
CA ILE A 239 -6.54 22.76 12.81
C ILE A 239 -7.29 21.58 12.19
N VAL A 240 -8.02 20.88 13.06
CA VAL A 240 -9.13 20.02 12.70
C VAL A 240 -10.31 20.95 12.44
N GLY A 241 -10.79 21.00 11.21
CA GLY A 241 -11.90 21.87 10.80
C GLY A 241 -12.80 21.15 9.81
N ASN A 242 -13.99 20.75 10.28
CA ASN A 242 -15.03 20.15 9.43
C ASN A 242 -15.46 21.17 8.36
N ALA A 243 -15.25 20.85 7.09
CA ALA A 243 -15.82 21.62 5.99
C ALA A 243 -17.32 21.30 5.85
N SER A 244 -18.15 22.00 6.63
CA SER A 244 -19.60 22.02 6.44
C SER A 244 -19.92 22.73 5.12
N ILE A 245 -20.37 21.97 4.12
CA ILE A 245 -20.69 22.51 2.79
C ILE A 245 -21.95 23.37 2.88
N ALA A 246 -21.83 24.66 2.55
CA ALA A 246 -22.96 25.56 2.38
C ALA A 246 -22.76 26.44 1.13
N GLY A 247 -23.79 26.52 0.29
CA GLY A 247 -23.95 27.68 -0.60
C GLY A 247 -23.30 27.64 -1.99
N ALA A 248 -23.28 26.49 -2.68
CA ALA A 248 -23.24 26.48 -4.14
C ALA A 248 -24.29 25.50 -4.68
N SER A 249 -25.03 25.89 -5.72
CA SER A 249 -26.01 25.06 -6.43
C SER A 249 -25.30 24.01 -7.28
N THR A 250 -24.64 23.07 -6.62
CA THR A 250 -24.00 21.90 -7.21
C THR A 250 -25.06 20.96 -7.80
N PRO A 251 -24.73 20.21 -8.88
CA PRO A 251 -25.47 18.97 -9.15
C PRO A 251 -25.45 18.13 -7.88
N PRO A 252 -26.54 17.43 -7.53
CA PRO A 252 -26.81 16.97 -6.17
C PRO A 252 -25.59 16.27 -5.56
N ILE A 253 -25.00 16.91 -4.54
CA ILE A 253 -24.00 16.26 -3.70
C ILE A 253 -24.77 15.26 -2.87
N PHE A 254 -24.87 14.05 -3.40
CA PHE A 254 -25.31 12.91 -2.65
C PHE A 254 -24.34 12.72 -1.48
N SER A 255 -24.89 12.54 -0.28
CA SER A 255 -24.11 12.34 0.94
C SER A 255 -23.04 11.28 0.70
N PRO A 256 -21.76 11.49 1.10
CA PRO A 256 -20.75 10.47 0.96
C PRO A 256 -21.23 9.19 1.65
N ALA A 257 -21.17 8.08 0.93
CA ALA A 257 -21.46 6.77 1.48
C ALA A 257 -20.66 6.55 2.78
N SER A 258 -21.21 5.83 3.76
CA SER A 258 -20.47 5.45 4.97
C SER A 258 -19.16 4.73 4.61
N GLU A 259 -18.12 4.79 5.46
CA GLU A 259 -16.84 4.10 5.18
C GLU A 259 -17.04 2.63 4.79
N ASP A 260 -17.92 1.90 5.51
CA ASP A 260 -18.29 0.52 5.19
C ASP A 260 -18.88 0.37 3.78
N CYS A 261 -19.71 1.32 3.35
CA CYS A 261 -20.34 1.31 2.02
C CYS A 261 -19.35 1.72 0.91
N GLN A 262 -18.38 2.60 1.20
CA GLN A 262 -17.29 2.96 0.28
C GLN A 262 -16.35 1.77 0.00
N GLU A 263 -16.00 1.01 1.05
CA GLU A 263 -15.17 -0.19 0.93
C GLU A 263 -15.93 -1.27 0.12
N THR A 264 -17.21 -1.49 0.44
CA THR A 264 -18.08 -2.43 -0.30
C THR A 264 -18.25 -2.02 -1.77
N LEU A 265 -18.42 -0.73 -2.07
CA LEU A 265 -18.49 -0.21 -3.45
C LEU A 265 -17.19 -0.49 -4.23
N ILE A 266 -16.02 -0.23 -3.64
CA ILE A 266 -14.72 -0.52 -4.27
C ILE A 266 -14.59 -2.02 -4.58
N ASP A 267 -14.91 -2.89 -3.62
CA ASP A 267 -14.83 -4.35 -3.82
C ASP A 267 -15.69 -4.82 -5.00
N HIS A 268 -16.91 -4.28 -5.13
CA HIS A 268 -17.78 -4.57 -6.28
C HIS A 268 -17.25 -4.00 -7.60
N ALA A 269 -16.62 -2.82 -7.60
CA ALA A 269 -16.00 -2.25 -8.80
C ALA A 269 -14.76 -3.04 -9.24
N ILE A 270 -13.95 -3.52 -8.28
CA ILE A 270 -12.81 -4.40 -8.55
C ILE A 270 -13.29 -5.77 -9.06
N SER A 271 -14.38 -6.32 -8.51
CA SER A 271 -15.00 -7.55 -9.04
C SER A 271 -15.40 -7.36 -10.51
N LEU A 272 -16.19 -6.32 -10.81
CA LEU A 272 -16.65 -6.02 -12.17
C LEU A 272 -15.49 -5.90 -13.18
N ALA A 273 -14.39 -5.25 -12.77
CA ALA A 273 -13.20 -5.12 -13.62
C ALA A 273 -12.42 -6.45 -13.78
N ASN A 274 -12.38 -7.30 -12.76
CA ASN A 274 -11.79 -8.64 -12.83
C ASN A 274 -12.61 -9.57 -13.74
N ASP A 275 -13.95 -9.51 -13.64
CA ASP A 275 -14.90 -10.29 -14.42
C ASP A 275 -14.81 -9.93 -15.92
N LEU A 276 -14.55 -8.66 -16.24
CA LEU A 276 -14.24 -8.18 -17.60
C LEU A 276 -12.78 -8.32 -18.02
N HIS A 277 -11.92 -8.87 -17.15
CA HIS A 277 -10.47 -9.01 -17.34
C HIS A 277 -9.72 -7.69 -17.62
N ALA A 278 -10.30 -6.53 -17.29
CA ALA A 278 -9.70 -5.20 -17.48
C ALA A 278 -8.41 -5.03 -16.65
N THR A 279 -8.39 -5.62 -15.45
CA THR A 279 -7.26 -5.67 -14.52
C THR A 279 -6.28 -6.82 -14.80
N TYR A 280 -6.45 -7.60 -15.87
CA TYR A 280 -5.57 -8.72 -16.19
C TYR A 280 -4.15 -8.25 -16.52
N GLY A 281 -3.16 -8.81 -15.82
CA GLY A 281 -1.77 -8.36 -15.91
C GLY A 281 -1.43 -7.13 -15.07
N PHE A 282 -2.37 -6.67 -14.23
CA PHE A 282 -2.14 -5.60 -13.27
C PHE A 282 -2.28 -6.11 -11.83
N SER A 283 -1.54 -5.50 -10.89
CA SER A 283 -1.65 -5.73 -9.46
C SER A 283 -2.23 -4.50 -8.78
N LEU A 284 -3.26 -4.71 -7.93
CA LEU A 284 -3.83 -3.65 -7.10
C LEU A 284 -2.73 -3.08 -6.19
N HIS A 285 -2.45 -1.79 -6.34
CA HIS A 285 -1.38 -1.06 -5.65
C HIS A 285 -1.91 -0.28 -4.44
N ASP A 286 -3.04 0.41 -4.60
CA ASP A 286 -3.59 1.29 -3.56
C ASP A 286 -5.09 1.51 -3.77
N VAL A 287 -5.88 1.25 -2.73
CA VAL A 287 -7.32 1.56 -2.66
C VAL A 287 -7.50 2.82 -1.83
N LYS A 288 -8.05 3.86 -2.45
CA LYS A 288 -8.48 5.10 -1.79
C LYS A 288 -9.72 5.59 -2.49
N PHE A 289 -10.88 5.33 -1.92
CA PHE A 289 -12.17 5.73 -2.48
C PHE A 289 -12.14 7.19 -2.99
N PRO A 290 -12.62 7.47 -4.21
CA PRO A 290 -13.30 6.59 -5.17
C PRO A 290 -12.37 5.80 -6.12
N PHE A 291 -11.08 5.65 -5.82
CA PHE A 291 -10.08 5.07 -6.71
C PHE A 291 -9.58 3.69 -6.26
N ALA A 292 -9.40 2.79 -7.22
CA ALA A 292 -8.53 1.61 -7.08
C ALA A 292 -7.39 1.73 -8.12
N ASN A 293 -6.15 1.81 -7.65
CA ASN A 293 -4.96 2.01 -8.50
C ASN A 293 -4.25 0.70 -8.76
N PHE A 294 -3.70 0.51 -9.96
CA PHE A 294 -3.06 -0.74 -10.36
C PHE A 294 -1.74 -0.52 -11.11
N ASP A 295 -0.73 -1.29 -10.73
CA ASP A 295 0.57 -1.36 -11.41
C ASP A 295 0.57 -2.48 -12.46
N ARG A 296 1.18 -2.26 -13.62
CA ARG A 296 1.40 -3.32 -14.62
C ARG A 296 2.47 -4.30 -14.13
N THR A 297 2.13 -5.58 -14.09
CA THR A 297 3.05 -6.65 -13.69
C THR A 297 4.01 -7.04 -14.82
N PHE A 298 3.59 -6.86 -16.07
CA PHE A 298 4.40 -7.01 -17.29
C PHE A 298 4.01 -5.97 -18.37
N PRO A 299 4.91 -5.66 -19.32
CA PRO A 299 4.63 -4.70 -20.39
C PRO A 299 3.39 -5.09 -21.18
N THR A 300 2.44 -4.17 -21.28
CA THR A 300 1.13 -4.39 -21.91
C THR A 300 0.70 -3.13 -22.66
N HIS A 301 0.03 -3.34 -23.79
CA HIS A 301 -0.56 -2.25 -24.55
C HIS A 301 -1.75 -1.65 -23.76
N CYS A 302 -1.96 -0.34 -23.88
CA CYS A 302 -3.06 0.37 -23.22
C CYS A 302 -4.01 0.95 -24.27
N THR A 303 -5.23 0.44 -24.34
CA THR A 303 -6.28 0.87 -25.27
C THR A 303 -6.81 2.29 -25.00
N ILE A 304 -6.47 2.91 -23.87
CA ILE A 304 -6.96 4.24 -23.46
C ILE A 304 -6.08 5.37 -24.01
N CYS A 305 -4.76 5.23 -23.89
CA CYS A 305 -3.77 6.17 -24.43
C CYS A 305 -3.16 5.71 -25.77
N ASN A 306 -3.42 4.47 -26.18
CA ASN A 306 -2.87 3.78 -27.36
C ASN A 306 -1.34 3.57 -27.32
N GLU A 307 -0.74 3.54 -26.12
CA GLU A 307 0.70 3.34 -25.92
C GLU A 307 1.00 2.01 -25.21
N THR A 308 2.23 1.50 -25.37
CA THR A 308 2.70 0.35 -24.59
C THR A 308 3.31 0.84 -23.28
N HIS A 309 2.87 0.25 -22.17
CA HIS A 309 3.30 0.63 -20.83
C HIS A 309 4.04 -0.53 -20.17
N HIS A 310 5.19 -0.23 -19.59
CA HIS A 310 6.03 -1.19 -18.86
C HIS A 310 5.55 -1.32 -17.40
N ARG A 311 6.42 -1.66 -16.45
CA ARG A 311 6.05 -1.84 -15.02
C ARG A 311 5.83 -0.51 -14.29
N ASN A 312 4.87 0.29 -14.73
CA ASN A 312 4.49 1.56 -14.12
C ASN A 312 3.01 1.58 -13.70
N ASN A 313 2.69 2.40 -12.71
CA ASN A 313 1.31 2.74 -12.37
C ASN A 313 0.67 3.44 -13.58
N SER A 314 -0.29 2.77 -14.17
CA SER A 314 -0.78 3.11 -15.52
C SER A 314 -2.22 2.66 -15.76
N LEU A 315 -2.89 2.13 -14.73
CA LEU A 315 -4.31 1.83 -14.74
C LEU A 315 -4.91 2.22 -13.39
N TYR A 316 -6.07 2.84 -13.41
CA TYR A 316 -6.90 2.99 -12.22
C TYR A 316 -8.38 2.87 -12.59
N LEU A 317 -9.16 2.34 -11.66
CA LEU A 317 -10.61 2.40 -11.68
C LEU A 317 -11.04 3.63 -10.88
N LEU A 318 -12.01 4.36 -11.40
CA LEU A 318 -12.69 5.48 -10.76
C LEU A 318 -14.17 5.13 -10.61
N LEU A 319 -14.66 5.10 -9.36
CA LEU A 319 -16.09 5.03 -9.08
C LEU A 319 -16.68 6.44 -9.12
N LYS A 320 -17.47 6.73 -10.15
CA LYS A 320 -18.10 8.04 -10.31
C LYS A 320 -19.59 7.97 -10.03
N GLN A 321 -20.03 8.59 -8.94
CA GLN A 321 -21.45 8.67 -8.60
C GLN A 321 -22.24 9.36 -9.72
N ARG A 322 -23.41 8.80 -10.05
CA ARG A 322 -24.35 9.30 -11.07
C ARG A 322 -25.72 9.60 -10.47
N SER A 323 -26.14 8.90 -9.42
CA SER A 323 -27.30 9.23 -8.56
C SER A 323 -27.04 8.83 -7.10
N GLU A 324 -27.99 9.02 -6.19
CA GLU A 324 -27.91 8.51 -4.80
C GLU A 324 -27.50 7.04 -4.74
N THR A 325 -28.04 6.23 -5.65
CA THR A 325 -27.86 4.77 -5.68
C THR A 325 -26.93 4.30 -6.80
N LEU A 326 -26.75 5.06 -7.89
CA LEU A 326 -26.04 4.60 -9.08
C LEU A 326 -24.61 5.15 -9.16
N TRP A 327 -23.65 4.24 -9.39
CA TRP A 327 -22.22 4.54 -9.56
C TRP A 327 -21.72 3.96 -10.88
N ALA A 328 -21.00 4.75 -11.68
CA ALA A 328 -20.29 4.25 -12.86
C ALA A 328 -18.87 3.80 -12.48
N VAL A 329 -18.42 2.66 -13.00
CA VAL A 329 -17.03 2.18 -12.86
C VAL A 329 -16.26 2.55 -14.13
N GLU A 330 -15.37 3.53 -14.04
CA GLU A 330 -14.59 4.03 -15.17
C GLU A 330 -13.12 3.56 -15.10
N GLU A 331 -12.66 2.82 -16.11
CA GLU A 331 -11.27 2.46 -16.34
C GLU A 331 -10.51 3.64 -16.96
N ARG A 332 -9.35 4.00 -16.39
CA ARG A 332 -8.53 5.16 -16.78
C ARG A 332 -7.04 4.85 -16.73
N CYS A 333 -6.26 5.57 -17.53
CA CYS A 333 -4.79 5.45 -17.58
C CYS A 333 -4.12 6.66 -16.91
N HIS A 334 -3.08 6.43 -16.09
CA HIS A 334 -2.29 7.51 -15.46
C HIS A 334 -1.37 8.27 -16.44
N GLN A 335 -1.03 7.66 -17.58
CA GLN A 335 -0.17 8.28 -18.61
C GLN A 335 -0.97 8.96 -19.72
N ASP A 336 -2.31 8.83 -19.73
CA ASP A 336 -3.13 9.49 -20.74
C ASP A 336 -3.29 11.00 -20.45
N SER A 337 -2.76 11.83 -21.34
CA SER A 337 -2.88 13.28 -21.26
C SER A 337 -4.24 13.81 -21.75
N LYS A 338 -5.01 12.99 -22.49
CA LYS A 338 -6.29 13.38 -23.11
C LYS A 338 -7.52 13.19 -22.20
N ARG A 339 -7.36 12.51 -21.05
CA ARG A 339 -8.40 12.13 -20.09
C ARG A 339 -9.46 11.16 -20.64
N ASN A 340 -9.07 10.36 -21.63
CA ASN A 340 -9.81 9.21 -22.11
C ASN A 340 -10.13 8.24 -20.96
N HIS A 341 -11.25 7.55 -21.08
CA HIS A 341 -11.71 6.55 -20.13
C HIS A 341 -12.60 5.54 -20.84
N ARG A 342 -12.76 4.37 -20.22
CA ARG A 342 -13.70 3.33 -20.65
C ARG A 342 -14.64 3.01 -19.50
N THR A 343 -15.94 3.16 -19.67
CA THR A 343 -16.92 2.66 -18.70
C THR A 343 -16.90 1.13 -18.75
N LEU A 344 -16.79 0.49 -17.60
CA LEU A 344 -16.86 -0.97 -17.46
C LEU A 344 -18.27 -1.45 -17.12
N GLY A 345 -19.05 -0.61 -16.44
CA GLY A 345 -20.44 -0.87 -16.08
C GLY A 345 -20.87 0.00 -14.90
N TYR A 346 -21.99 -0.37 -14.28
CA TYR A 346 -22.59 0.38 -13.19
C TYR A 346 -22.82 -0.49 -11.94
N LEU A 347 -22.74 0.13 -10.77
CA LEU A 347 -23.13 -0.43 -9.48
C LEU A 347 -24.38 0.29 -8.97
N THR A 348 -25.37 -0.45 -8.49
CA THR A 348 -26.58 0.10 -7.87
C THR A 348 -26.64 -0.30 -6.40
N VAL A 349 -26.64 0.69 -5.51
CA VAL A 349 -26.75 0.53 -4.05
C VAL A 349 -28.22 0.53 -3.64
N GLY A 350 -28.70 -0.61 -3.14
CA GLY A 350 -30.00 -0.74 -2.48
C GLY A 350 -29.87 -0.78 -0.95
N ASN A 351 -31.00 -0.88 -0.25
CA ASN A 351 -31.09 -0.78 1.22
C ASN A 351 -30.24 -1.77 2.03
N ASN A 352 -29.63 -2.80 1.42
CA ASN A 352 -28.62 -3.69 2.04
C ASN A 352 -27.80 -4.51 1.02
N THR A 353 -27.81 -4.15 -0.28
CA THR A 353 -27.17 -4.93 -1.34
C THR A 353 -26.62 -4.02 -2.45
N ILE A 354 -25.52 -4.43 -3.08
CA ILE A 354 -24.97 -3.78 -4.27
C ILE A 354 -25.07 -4.76 -5.45
N SER A 355 -25.80 -4.36 -6.49
CA SER A 355 -25.87 -5.09 -7.76
C SER A 355 -24.97 -4.43 -8.81
N HIS A 356 -24.48 -5.19 -9.78
CA HIS A 356 -23.68 -4.69 -10.88
C HIS A 356 -24.31 -5.02 -12.24
N SER A 357 -24.19 -4.11 -13.21
CA SER A 357 -24.63 -4.29 -14.59
C SER A 357 -23.53 -3.92 -15.59
N TYR A 358 -23.46 -4.68 -16.68
CA TYR A 358 -22.48 -4.49 -17.76
C TYR A 358 -23.08 -3.59 -18.85
N GLU A 359 -22.27 -2.73 -19.48
CA GLU A 359 -22.69 -2.05 -20.71
C GLU A 359 -22.59 -3.00 -21.92
N TYR A 360 -23.74 -3.35 -22.49
CA TYR A 360 -23.91 -3.51 -23.93
C TYR A 360 -24.83 -2.39 -24.43
N PRO A 361 -24.65 -1.90 -25.67
CA PRO A 361 -25.40 -0.75 -26.17
C PRO A 361 -26.83 -1.12 -26.61
N VAL A 362 -27.59 -0.07 -26.90
CA VAL A 362 -28.86 -0.01 -27.67
C VAL A 362 -30.16 -0.11 -26.85
N ASP A 363 -31.07 0.76 -27.26
CA ASP A 363 -32.44 1.00 -26.82
C ASP A 363 -33.32 -0.26 -26.68
N ALA A 364 -34.04 -0.41 -25.56
CA ALA A 364 -35.47 -0.80 -25.51
C ALA A 364 -36.04 -0.96 -24.08
N VAL A 365 -37.09 -0.16 -23.79
CA VAL A 365 -38.33 -0.52 -23.06
C VAL A 365 -38.27 -1.45 -21.83
N SER A 366 -38.52 -0.88 -20.65
CA SER A 366 -38.95 -1.59 -19.43
C SER A 366 -40.46 -1.93 -19.42
N PRO A 367 -40.86 -2.98 -18.68
CA PRO A 367 -42.02 -2.93 -17.77
C PRO A 367 -41.57 -3.37 -16.35
N ILE A 368 -41.63 -2.55 -15.29
CA ILE A 368 -42.79 -2.06 -14.50
C ILE A 368 -43.41 -3.14 -13.57
N SER A 369 -43.64 -2.74 -12.29
CA SER A 369 -44.36 -3.42 -11.17
C SER A 369 -43.62 -4.58 -10.44
N ALA A 370 -43.80 -4.90 -9.13
CA ALA A 370 -44.27 -4.22 -7.88
C ALA A 370 -43.99 -5.19 -6.67
N ASN A 371 -44.16 -4.93 -5.35
CA ASN A 371 -44.64 -3.77 -4.58
C ASN A 371 -44.14 -3.72 -3.09
N ASN A 372 -44.26 -2.54 -2.47
CA ASN A 372 -44.27 -2.09 -1.05
C ASN A 372 -44.32 -3.03 0.19
N GLY A 373 -43.58 -2.60 1.25
CA GLY A 373 -43.97 -2.54 2.69
C GLY A 373 -43.74 -3.76 3.59
N GLN A 374 -43.50 -3.69 4.92
CA GLN A 374 -43.19 -2.59 5.88
C GLN A 374 -42.53 -3.20 7.19
N PRO A 375 -42.12 -2.43 8.24
CA PRO A 375 -41.00 -2.83 9.14
C PRO A 375 -41.32 -3.23 10.61
N LEU A 376 -40.30 -3.80 11.29
CA LEU A 376 -40.11 -4.01 12.74
C LEU A 376 -38.59 -3.96 13.03
N SER A 377 -38.03 -3.59 14.20
CA SER A 377 -38.45 -2.81 15.38
C SER A 377 -37.17 -2.39 16.16
N GLN A 378 -37.25 -1.63 17.27
CA GLN A 378 -36.16 -0.79 17.81
C GLN A 378 -35.13 -1.46 18.77
N GLY A 379 -33.88 -0.97 18.71
CA GLY A 379 -32.97 -0.76 19.86
C GLY A 379 -31.82 -1.76 20.11
N PRO A 380 -30.74 -1.39 20.84
CA PRO A 380 -30.51 -0.13 21.56
C PRO A 380 -29.19 0.63 21.26
N SER A 381 -29.21 1.93 21.59
CA SER A 381 -28.09 2.80 22.04
C SER A 381 -26.69 2.75 21.39
N SER A 382 -26.31 3.88 20.80
CA SER A 382 -24.94 4.24 20.38
C SER A 382 -23.92 4.25 21.53
N GLY A 383 -22.82 3.51 21.37
CA GLY A 383 -21.60 3.64 22.16
C GLY A 383 -20.41 4.03 21.27
N THR A 384 -19.87 5.24 21.45
CA THR A 384 -18.67 5.72 20.75
C THR A 384 -17.41 5.01 21.25
N PHE A 385 -16.64 4.40 20.35
CA PHE A 385 -15.35 3.78 20.68
C PHE A 385 -14.27 4.14 19.65
N SER A 386 -13.28 4.93 20.07
CA SER A 386 -12.12 5.30 19.24
C SER A 386 -11.04 4.20 19.25
N ARG A 387 -10.25 4.12 18.17
CA ARG A 387 -9.21 3.07 17.98
C ARG A 387 -8.08 3.10 19.01
N GLN A 388 -7.86 4.22 19.72
CA GLN A 388 -6.74 4.37 20.66
C GLN A 388 -6.91 3.56 21.95
N ASP A 389 -8.14 3.20 22.32
CA ASP A 389 -8.44 2.53 23.60
C ASP A 389 -8.14 1.01 23.58
N ARG A 390 -7.83 0.43 22.41
CA ARG A 390 -7.62 -1.03 22.24
C ARG A 390 -6.19 -1.52 22.47
N LEU A 391 -5.18 -0.65 22.44
CA LEU A 391 -3.76 -1.03 22.60
C LEU A 391 -3.28 -0.87 24.05
N GLY A 392 -3.55 0.27 24.70
CA GLY A 392 -3.10 0.51 26.08
C GLY A 392 -3.68 -0.46 27.11
N LYS A 393 -4.94 -0.88 26.94
CA LYS A 393 -5.63 -1.81 27.86
C LYS A 393 -5.29 -3.28 27.66
N ARG A 394 -4.51 -3.65 26.63
CA ARG A 394 -4.13 -5.05 26.35
C ARG A 394 -2.83 -5.51 27.00
N ILE A 395 -2.06 -4.60 27.62
CA ILE A 395 -0.76 -4.93 28.24
C ILE A 395 -0.86 -4.90 29.78
N ASN A 396 -1.74 -4.09 30.37
CA ASN A 396 -1.90 -3.98 31.84
C ASN A 396 -2.75 -5.10 32.46
N GLY A 397 -2.73 -6.30 31.88
CA GLY A 397 -3.59 -7.43 32.24
C GLY A 397 -2.91 -8.55 33.05
N ILE A 398 -1.67 -8.34 33.54
CA ILE A 398 -0.91 -9.37 34.29
C ILE A 398 -0.60 -8.88 35.70
N HIS A 399 -1.59 -9.01 36.59
CA HIS A 399 -1.38 -9.05 38.03
C HIS A 399 -2.22 -10.19 38.63
N ASN A 400 -1.64 -10.92 39.59
CA ASN A 400 -2.27 -12.02 40.35
C ASN A 400 -2.67 -13.28 39.55
N GLY A 401 -1.80 -13.73 38.64
CA GLY A 401 -1.69 -15.16 38.27
C GLY A 401 -2.92 -15.82 37.63
N THR A 402 -3.83 -15.05 37.03
CA THR A 402 -5.02 -15.57 36.35
C THR A 402 -5.04 -15.10 34.89
N VAL A 403 -5.18 -16.05 33.96
CA VAL A 403 -5.19 -15.77 32.51
C VAL A 403 -6.58 -15.25 32.12
N ASP A 404 -6.63 -14.10 31.43
CA ASP A 404 -7.90 -13.54 30.90
C ASP A 404 -8.57 -14.56 29.97
N PRO A 405 -9.83 -14.96 30.19
CA PRO A 405 -10.56 -15.86 29.29
C PRO A 405 -10.71 -15.33 27.86
N LYS A 406 -10.39 -14.05 27.58
CA LYS A 406 -10.28 -13.49 26.22
C LYS A 406 -8.97 -13.81 25.48
N LEU A 407 -8.02 -14.51 26.13
CA LEU A 407 -6.93 -15.23 25.47
C LEU A 407 -7.35 -16.64 24.99
N SER A 408 -8.62 -17.02 25.18
CA SER A 408 -9.15 -18.24 24.55
C SER A 408 -9.02 -18.17 23.02
N VAL A 409 -8.58 -19.29 22.44
CA VAL A 409 -8.55 -19.48 20.99
C VAL A 409 -9.96 -19.27 20.44
N ASP A 410 -10.08 -18.48 19.37
CA ASP A 410 -11.37 -18.15 18.76
C ASP A 410 -12.06 -19.40 18.21
N THR A 411 -12.98 -19.96 18.99
CA THR A 411 -13.79 -21.14 18.66
C THR A 411 -14.89 -20.83 17.64
N SER A 412 -15.11 -19.56 17.24
CA SER A 412 -16.08 -19.24 16.19
C SER A 412 -15.66 -19.79 14.82
N ALA A 413 -14.37 -20.08 14.63
CA ALA A 413 -13.86 -20.80 13.47
C ALA A 413 -14.44 -22.21 13.33
N ASP A 414 -14.82 -22.86 14.44
CA ASP A 414 -15.32 -24.24 14.43
C ASP A 414 -16.73 -24.34 13.84
N CYS A 415 -17.56 -23.29 13.99
CA CYS A 415 -18.87 -23.20 13.35
C CYS A 415 -18.79 -23.20 11.81
N LEU A 416 -17.67 -22.75 11.22
CA LEU A 416 -17.46 -22.75 9.76
C LEU A 416 -17.01 -24.10 9.20
N LEU A 417 -16.58 -25.04 10.05
CA LEU A 417 -16.26 -26.43 9.66
C LEU A 417 -17.51 -27.26 9.34
N SER A 418 -18.71 -26.78 9.70
CA SER A 418 -20.01 -27.43 9.50
C SER A 418 -20.37 -27.82 8.06
N SER A 419 -19.67 -27.31 7.05
CA SER A 419 -19.87 -27.73 5.64
C SER A 419 -18.91 -28.81 5.14
N ALA A 420 -17.98 -29.26 5.98
CA ALA A 420 -17.12 -30.40 5.71
C ALA A 420 -17.66 -31.61 6.47
N SER A 421 -17.47 -32.81 5.93
CA SER A 421 -17.58 -34.02 6.76
C SER A 421 -16.44 -33.98 7.79
N ILE A 422 -16.71 -34.31 9.06
CA ILE A 422 -15.73 -34.22 10.14
C ILE A 422 -15.53 -35.61 10.77
N ILE A 423 -14.28 -36.05 10.80
CA ILE A 423 -13.78 -37.19 11.59
C ILE A 423 -13.01 -36.58 12.77
N LYS A 424 -13.65 -36.54 13.93
CA LYS A 424 -13.10 -35.93 15.16
C LYS A 424 -12.75 -37.01 16.17
N TYR A 425 -11.50 -37.01 16.62
CA TYR A 425 -10.94 -38.01 17.53
C TYR A 425 -9.92 -37.37 18.47
N SER A 426 -9.43 -38.14 19.44
CA SER A 426 -8.43 -37.71 20.42
C SER A 426 -7.45 -38.84 20.67
N SER A 427 -6.30 -38.78 19.99
CA SER A 427 -5.23 -39.78 20.08
C SER A 427 -3.87 -39.09 20.14
N ASP A 428 -2.87 -39.70 20.75
CA ASP A 428 -1.49 -39.19 20.79
C ASP A 428 -0.80 -39.10 19.40
N SER A 429 -1.46 -39.68 18.39
CA SER A 429 -1.02 -39.83 17.02
C SER A 429 -2.17 -39.62 16.04
N MET A 430 -1.87 -39.27 14.78
CA MET A 430 -2.90 -39.12 13.74
C MET A 430 -3.34 -40.48 13.19
N GLU A 431 -4.66 -40.68 13.07
CA GLU A 431 -5.28 -41.78 12.32
C GLU A 431 -4.96 -41.69 10.82
N ASP A 432 -5.03 -42.80 10.09
CA ASP A 432 -4.83 -42.82 8.64
C ASP A 432 -5.91 -42.03 7.88
N TYR A 433 -5.54 -41.46 6.73
CA TYR A 433 -6.37 -40.52 5.98
C TYR A 433 -7.05 -41.16 4.77
N GLU A 434 -8.32 -40.82 4.49
CA GLU A 434 -9.03 -41.32 3.31
C GLU A 434 -8.69 -40.59 2.01
N LEU A 435 -8.81 -41.31 0.91
CA LEU A 435 -8.68 -40.77 -0.45
C LEU A 435 -9.94 -39.97 -0.86
N VAL A 436 -9.98 -38.70 -0.47
CA VAL A 436 -11.05 -37.73 -0.84
C VAL A 436 -10.55 -36.64 -1.79
N PRO A 437 -11.44 -35.90 -2.48
CA PRO A 437 -11.04 -34.78 -3.34
C PRO A 437 -10.31 -33.65 -2.59
N THR A 438 -10.70 -33.37 -1.34
CA THR A 438 -10.03 -32.37 -0.51
C THR A 438 -9.97 -32.88 0.94
N LEU A 439 -8.76 -33.13 1.43
CA LEU A 439 -8.48 -33.58 2.79
C LEU A 439 -7.94 -32.41 3.62
N LEU A 440 -8.57 -32.16 4.77
CA LEU A 440 -8.14 -31.19 5.77
C LEU A 440 -7.65 -31.95 7.00
N VAL A 441 -6.49 -31.57 7.52
CA VAL A 441 -5.87 -32.25 8.67
C VAL A 441 -5.57 -31.20 9.74
N ARG A 442 -6.36 -31.21 10.82
CA ARG A 442 -6.16 -30.37 12.01
C ARG A 442 -5.69 -31.21 13.19
N GLY A 443 -4.57 -30.80 13.78
CA GLY A 443 -4.02 -31.44 14.96
C GLY A 443 -2.75 -30.72 15.41
N ASN A 444 -2.47 -30.76 16.71
CA ASN A 444 -1.33 -30.07 17.30
C ASN A 444 0.03 -30.49 16.69
N MET A 445 1.06 -29.69 16.97
CA MET A 445 2.44 -30.09 16.65
C MET A 445 2.79 -31.38 17.40
N GLY A 446 3.74 -32.17 16.88
CA GLY A 446 4.17 -33.44 17.50
C GLY A 446 3.33 -34.68 17.16
N LEU A 447 2.02 -34.54 16.85
CA LEU A 447 1.11 -35.69 16.61
C LEU A 447 1.38 -36.52 15.33
N GLY A 448 2.40 -36.16 14.54
CA GLY A 448 2.84 -36.97 13.40
C GLY A 448 2.13 -36.74 12.06
N LYS A 449 1.39 -35.63 11.87
CA LYS A 449 0.69 -35.27 10.61
C LYS A 449 1.48 -35.63 9.33
N THR A 450 2.70 -35.11 9.21
CA THR A 450 3.60 -35.31 8.07
C THR A 450 4.06 -36.78 7.90
N LYS A 451 4.15 -37.56 8.99
CA LYS A 451 4.46 -39.01 8.94
C LYS A 451 3.26 -39.80 8.40
N THR A 452 2.04 -39.45 8.81
CA THR A 452 0.82 -40.07 8.29
C THR A 452 0.59 -39.72 6.83
N LEU A 453 0.90 -38.48 6.42
CA LEU A 453 0.92 -38.08 5.01
C LEU A 453 1.86 -38.95 4.16
N ARG A 454 3.04 -39.33 4.66
CA ARG A 454 3.94 -40.27 3.96
C ARG A 454 3.23 -41.59 3.67
N ARG A 455 2.63 -42.22 4.69
CA ARG A 455 1.86 -43.47 4.54
C ARG A 455 0.72 -43.31 3.52
N TYR A 456 -0.02 -42.21 3.61
CA TYR A 456 -1.10 -41.87 2.66
C TYR A 456 -0.60 -41.81 1.21
N LEU A 457 0.52 -41.14 0.95
CA LEU A 457 1.10 -41.08 -0.39
C LEU A 457 1.65 -42.43 -0.86
N ASP A 458 2.25 -43.24 0.00
CA ASP A 458 2.71 -44.58 -0.35
C ASP A 458 1.54 -45.53 -0.70
N ASN A 459 0.45 -45.47 0.07
CA ASN A 459 -0.71 -46.34 -0.11
C ASN A 459 -1.52 -46.00 -1.37
N TYR A 460 -1.81 -44.73 -1.61
CA TYR A 460 -2.70 -44.30 -2.71
C TYR A 460 -1.95 -43.84 -3.98
N PHE A 461 -0.69 -43.43 -3.84
CA PHE A 461 0.11 -42.87 -4.94
C PHE A 461 1.52 -43.47 -4.98
N PRO A 462 1.69 -44.80 -5.10
CA PRO A 462 3.02 -45.41 -5.22
C PRO A 462 3.72 -45.00 -6.53
N ARG A 463 5.06 -44.98 -6.55
CA ARG A 463 5.84 -44.65 -7.77
C ARG A 463 5.61 -45.66 -8.90
N ASN A 464 5.45 -46.94 -8.56
CA ASN A 464 5.32 -48.06 -9.49
C ASN A 464 3.88 -48.27 -10.00
N ALA A 465 3.04 -47.23 -9.95
CA ALA A 465 1.73 -47.25 -10.61
C ALA A 465 1.90 -47.29 -12.15
N THR A 466 0.87 -47.71 -12.87
CA THR A 466 0.85 -47.76 -14.36
C THR A 466 1.14 -46.41 -15.04
N ARG A 467 1.06 -45.31 -14.29
CA ARG A 467 1.62 -44.00 -14.62
C ARG A 467 2.14 -43.38 -13.32
N GLU A 468 3.34 -42.81 -13.30
CA GLU A 468 3.87 -42.15 -12.10
C GLU A 468 2.93 -40.98 -11.68
N PRO A 469 2.50 -40.93 -10.40
CA PRO A 469 1.66 -39.85 -9.90
C PRO A 469 2.39 -38.51 -9.87
N VAL A 470 1.75 -37.47 -10.39
CA VAL A 470 2.28 -36.09 -10.35
C VAL A 470 1.87 -35.45 -9.03
N ILE A 471 2.84 -35.28 -8.13
CA ILE A 471 2.65 -34.73 -6.79
C ILE A 471 3.43 -33.41 -6.65
N ARG A 472 2.78 -32.40 -6.07
CA ARG A 472 3.38 -31.10 -5.78
C ARG A 472 3.24 -30.79 -4.29
N PHE A 473 4.37 -30.66 -3.62
CA PHE A 473 4.45 -30.24 -2.23
C PHE A 473 4.83 -28.76 -2.20
N VAL A 474 3.96 -27.90 -1.68
CA VAL A 474 4.18 -26.45 -1.62
C VAL A 474 4.55 -26.06 -0.20
N THR A 475 5.63 -25.28 -0.05
CA THR A 475 6.22 -24.93 1.26
C THR A 475 6.45 -23.43 1.39
N PHE A 476 6.31 -22.89 2.60
CA PHE A 476 6.45 -21.45 2.88
C PHE A 476 7.88 -20.99 3.21
N ARG A 477 8.82 -21.92 3.52
CA ARG A 477 10.22 -21.60 3.85
C ARG A 477 11.20 -22.63 3.27
N GLN A 478 12.41 -22.16 2.96
CA GLN A 478 13.49 -23.00 2.44
C GLN A 478 14.00 -24.04 3.47
N THR A 479 14.14 -23.63 4.73
CA THR A 479 14.57 -24.52 5.82
C THR A 479 13.54 -25.64 6.07
N PHE A 480 12.25 -25.31 6.03
CA PHE A 480 11.16 -26.28 6.12
C PHE A 480 11.14 -27.27 4.94
N SER A 481 11.54 -26.82 3.75
CA SER A 481 11.67 -27.68 2.57
C SER A 481 12.77 -28.74 2.75
N GLN A 482 13.87 -28.39 3.43
CA GLN A 482 14.98 -29.32 3.72
C GLN A 482 14.58 -30.40 4.73
N SER A 483 13.85 -30.05 5.79
CA SER A 483 13.30 -31.04 6.74
C SER A 483 12.27 -31.97 6.08
N LEU A 484 11.48 -31.46 5.13
CA LEU A 484 10.57 -32.30 4.35
C LEU A 484 11.32 -33.24 3.41
N GLN A 485 12.39 -32.79 2.74
CA GLN A 485 13.17 -33.63 1.83
C GLN A 485 13.80 -34.85 2.54
N GLN A 486 14.06 -34.78 3.85
CA GLN A 486 14.48 -35.94 4.66
C GLN A 486 13.37 -36.97 4.87
N LEU A 487 12.10 -36.55 4.96
CA LEU A 487 10.92 -37.43 5.10
C LEU A 487 10.38 -37.91 3.75
N PHE A 488 10.72 -37.21 2.67
CA PHE A 488 10.29 -37.49 1.29
C PHE A 488 11.51 -37.55 0.34
N PRO A 489 12.44 -38.50 0.53
CA PRO A 489 13.67 -38.60 -0.27
C PRO A 489 13.41 -39.00 -1.74
N ASP A 490 12.21 -39.49 -2.06
CA ASP A 490 11.74 -39.75 -3.43
C ASP A 490 11.26 -38.49 -4.17
N PHE A 491 11.25 -37.32 -3.52
CA PHE A 491 10.87 -36.03 -4.11
C PHE A 491 12.10 -35.19 -4.46
N THR A 492 12.08 -34.59 -5.65
CA THR A 492 13.10 -33.63 -6.06
C THR A 492 12.84 -32.27 -5.40
N SER A 493 13.86 -31.63 -4.81
CA SER A 493 13.74 -30.24 -4.38
C SER A 493 13.82 -29.32 -5.59
N TYR A 494 13.00 -28.26 -5.62
CA TYR A 494 13.06 -27.23 -6.66
C TYR A 494 14.45 -26.57 -6.79
N LYS A 495 15.31 -26.64 -5.76
CA LYS A 495 16.69 -26.15 -5.79
C LYS A 495 17.62 -27.01 -6.65
N ASP A 496 17.36 -28.32 -6.71
CA ASP A 496 18.19 -29.31 -7.42
C ASP A 496 17.85 -29.33 -8.92
N ILE A 497 16.72 -28.72 -9.30
CA ILE A 497 16.30 -28.52 -10.68
C ILE A 497 16.97 -27.25 -11.22
N ALA A 498 17.67 -27.35 -12.36
CA ALA A 498 18.30 -26.24 -13.05
C ALA A 498 17.32 -25.10 -13.41
N LEU A 499 17.83 -23.93 -13.81
CA LEU A 499 17.05 -22.69 -14.05
C LEU A 499 15.96 -22.76 -15.16
N GLY A 500 15.74 -23.93 -15.76
CA GLY A 500 14.54 -24.20 -16.55
C GLY A 500 13.25 -24.28 -15.72
N GLY A 501 12.13 -24.34 -16.42
CA GLY A 501 10.82 -24.58 -15.82
C GLY A 501 10.67 -26.05 -15.38
N ILE A 502 9.89 -26.24 -14.31
CA ILE A 502 9.59 -27.53 -13.69
C ILE A 502 8.42 -28.15 -14.45
N CYS A 503 8.75 -28.99 -15.44
CA CYS A 503 7.77 -29.80 -16.18
C CYS A 503 7.27 -30.98 -15.34
N GLN A 504 6.00 -31.35 -15.51
CA GLN A 504 5.40 -32.50 -14.83
C GLN A 504 5.82 -33.87 -15.38
N ALA A 505 6.33 -33.92 -16.62
CA ALA A 505 6.84 -35.14 -17.22
C ALA A 505 8.23 -35.51 -16.67
N ASP A 506 9.11 -34.52 -16.56
CA ASP A 506 10.50 -34.72 -16.11
C ASP A 506 10.60 -34.80 -14.58
N PHE A 507 9.76 -34.04 -13.88
CA PHE A 507 9.74 -33.96 -12.41
C PHE A 507 8.34 -34.25 -11.87
N PRO A 508 7.92 -35.54 -11.78
CA PRO A 508 6.60 -35.90 -11.31
C PRO A 508 6.41 -35.61 -9.80
N ARG A 509 7.46 -35.70 -8.97
CA ARG A 509 7.40 -35.43 -7.52
C ARG A 509 8.33 -34.28 -7.13
N VAL A 510 7.75 -33.14 -6.72
CA VAL A 510 8.54 -31.93 -6.42
C VAL A 510 8.12 -31.27 -5.11
N ILE A 511 9.10 -30.92 -4.28
CA ILE A 511 8.97 -29.99 -3.16
C ILE A 511 9.39 -28.60 -3.65
N VAL A 512 8.49 -27.61 -3.59
CA VAL A 512 8.68 -26.27 -4.16
C VAL A 512 8.23 -25.17 -3.20
N GLN A 513 9.09 -24.17 -2.99
CA GLN A 513 8.75 -23.00 -2.18
C GLN A 513 7.71 -22.13 -2.91
N VAL A 514 6.77 -21.49 -2.20
CA VAL A 514 5.69 -20.67 -2.79
C VAL A 514 6.21 -19.63 -3.79
N GLU A 515 7.29 -18.94 -3.45
CA GLU A 515 7.92 -17.92 -4.29
C GLU A 515 8.49 -18.49 -5.59
N SER A 516 8.84 -19.79 -5.60
CA SER A 516 9.39 -20.52 -6.75
C SER A 516 8.33 -21.22 -7.60
N LEU A 517 7.04 -21.14 -7.23
CA LEU A 517 5.95 -21.70 -8.04
C LEU A 517 5.85 -21.11 -9.44
N HIS A 518 6.40 -19.91 -9.68
CA HIS A 518 6.51 -19.33 -11.02
C HIS A 518 7.33 -20.19 -12.00
N ARG A 519 8.12 -21.15 -11.51
CA ARG A 519 8.86 -22.11 -12.33
C ARG A 519 8.01 -23.30 -12.76
N ILE A 520 6.85 -23.56 -12.15
CA ILE A 520 5.97 -24.66 -12.54
C ILE A 520 5.41 -24.39 -13.94
N ILE A 521 5.69 -25.30 -14.89
CA ILE A 521 5.13 -25.20 -16.24
C ILE A 521 3.70 -25.73 -16.19
N ILE A 522 2.73 -24.84 -16.45
CA ILE A 522 1.33 -25.22 -16.66
C ILE A 522 1.23 -25.81 -18.08
N PRO A 523 0.79 -27.06 -18.26
CA PRO A 523 0.63 -27.66 -19.58
C PRO A 523 -0.45 -26.92 -20.39
N SER A 524 -0.31 -26.85 -21.72
CA SER A 524 -1.31 -26.21 -22.60
C SER A 524 -2.69 -26.87 -22.55
N GLU A 525 -2.75 -28.17 -22.27
CA GLU A 525 -3.99 -28.93 -22.03
C GLU A 525 -4.56 -28.72 -20.61
N HIS A 526 -3.90 -27.92 -19.77
CA HIS A 526 -4.20 -27.70 -18.35
C HIS A 526 -4.33 -28.98 -17.50
N LYS A 527 -3.80 -30.11 -17.99
CA LYS A 527 -3.91 -31.45 -17.42
C LYS A 527 -3.62 -31.46 -15.91
N PRO A 528 -4.56 -31.91 -15.06
CA PRO A 528 -4.44 -31.80 -13.62
C PRO A 528 -3.33 -32.66 -13.04
N ILE A 529 -2.70 -32.17 -11.96
CA ILE A 529 -1.82 -32.98 -11.11
C ILE A 529 -2.64 -33.96 -10.27
N ASP A 530 -2.01 -35.03 -9.79
CA ASP A 530 -2.68 -36.05 -8.97
C ASP A 530 -2.90 -35.56 -7.54
N VAL A 531 -1.85 -35.00 -6.91
CA VAL A 531 -1.93 -34.51 -5.53
C VAL A 531 -1.21 -33.16 -5.35
N LEU A 532 -1.91 -32.19 -4.78
CA LEU A 532 -1.32 -31.00 -4.17
C LEU A 532 -1.25 -31.19 -2.65
N VAL A 533 -0.08 -30.94 -2.05
CA VAL A 533 0.11 -30.96 -0.60
C VAL A 533 0.51 -29.57 -0.12
N LEU A 534 -0.25 -29.05 0.84
CA LEU A 534 0.00 -27.81 1.59
C LEU A 534 0.18 -28.17 3.08
N ASP A 535 1.41 -28.47 3.49
CA ASP A 535 1.77 -28.60 4.91
C ASP A 535 2.05 -27.20 5.49
N GLU A 536 1.59 -26.95 6.71
CA GLU A 536 1.46 -25.61 7.30
C GLU A 536 0.70 -24.64 6.35
N VAL A 537 -0.54 -25.01 5.99
CA VAL A 537 -1.34 -24.31 4.98
C VAL A 537 -1.63 -22.84 5.33
N GLU A 538 -1.84 -22.48 6.61
CA GLU A 538 -2.08 -21.08 6.98
C GLU A 538 -0.80 -20.24 6.77
N SER A 539 0.37 -20.82 7.02
CA SER A 539 1.67 -20.21 6.71
C SER A 539 1.90 -20.06 5.20
N THR A 540 1.53 -21.08 4.41
CA THR A 540 1.60 -21.03 2.93
C THR A 540 0.68 -19.96 2.35
N LEU A 541 -0.56 -19.83 2.86
CA LEU A 541 -1.50 -18.78 2.47
C LEU A 541 -1.05 -17.40 2.96
N ALA A 542 -0.46 -17.29 4.15
CA ALA A 542 0.13 -16.05 4.65
C ALA A 542 1.30 -15.58 3.79
N GLN A 543 2.12 -16.50 3.26
CA GLN A 543 3.27 -16.15 2.42
C GLN A 543 2.83 -15.44 1.13
N PHE A 544 1.75 -15.88 0.48
CA PHE A 544 1.13 -15.13 -0.64
C PHE A 544 0.70 -13.70 -0.26
N SER A 545 0.35 -13.45 1.00
CA SER A 545 -0.02 -12.12 1.50
C SER A 545 1.18 -11.29 1.98
N SER A 546 2.42 -11.79 1.90
CA SER A 546 3.61 -11.13 2.44
C SER A 546 4.08 -9.90 1.64
N GLY A 547 3.65 -9.74 0.39
CA GLY A 547 4.12 -8.69 -0.51
C GLY A 547 5.55 -8.89 -1.06
N LEU A 548 6.28 -9.94 -0.64
CA LEU A 548 7.70 -10.17 -1.00
C LEU A 548 7.89 -11.02 -2.28
N HIS A 549 6.79 -11.41 -2.94
CA HIS A 549 6.81 -12.34 -4.09
C HIS A 549 7.19 -11.65 -5.41
N LYS A 550 8.47 -11.68 -5.78
CA LYS A 550 9.00 -11.14 -7.07
C LYS A 550 8.23 -11.61 -8.31
N HIS A 551 7.69 -12.84 -8.29
CA HIS A 551 6.91 -13.44 -9.38
C HIS A 551 5.49 -13.80 -8.92
N PHE A 552 4.87 -12.94 -8.10
CA PHE A 552 3.56 -13.22 -7.48
C PHE A 552 2.52 -13.74 -8.47
N SER A 553 2.27 -13.04 -9.57
CA SER A 553 1.20 -13.42 -10.51
C SER A 553 1.40 -14.80 -11.13
N SER A 554 2.64 -15.15 -11.52
CA SER A 554 2.96 -16.48 -12.07
C SER A 554 2.92 -17.57 -11.01
N ALA A 555 3.45 -17.29 -9.80
CA ALA A 555 3.40 -18.22 -8.67
C ALA A 555 1.96 -18.48 -8.20
N PHE A 556 1.13 -17.44 -8.15
CA PHE A 556 -0.27 -17.50 -7.77
C PHE A 556 -1.15 -18.11 -8.88
N ALA A 557 -0.82 -17.90 -10.16
CA ALA A 557 -1.49 -18.59 -11.27
C ALA A 557 -1.20 -20.11 -11.22
N ALA A 558 0.06 -20.50 -11.03
CA ALA A 558 0.43 -21.91 -10.84
C ALA A 558 -0.25 -22.50 -9.60
N PHE A 559 -0.26 -21.79 -8.47
CA PHE A 559 -0.97 -22.20 -7.26
C PHE A 559 -2.47 -22.36 -7.47
N LYS A 560 -3.14 -21.35 -8.05
CA LYS A 560 -4.57 -21.37 -8.34
C LYS A 560 -4.91 -22.55 -9.27
N TRP A 561 -4.15 -22.74 -10.34
CA TRP A 561 -4.31 -23.88 -11.26
C TRP A 561 -4.15 -25.22 -10.53
N MET A 562 -3.09 -25.42 -9.75
CA MET A 562 -2.91 -26.65 -8.97
C MET A 562 -4.07 -26.85 -7.98
N LEU A 563 -4.46 -25.81 -7.24
CA LEU A 563 -5.51 -25.90 -6.21
C LEU A 563 -6.89 -26.18 -6.82
N SER A 564 -7.21 -25.58 -7.96
CA SER A 564 -8.50 -25.73 -8.64
C SER A 564 -8.59 -27.02 -9.46
N THR A 565 -7.47 -27.52 -10.01
CA THR A 565 -7.49 -28.67 -10.93
C THR A 565 -6.98 -29.98 -10.34
N ALA A 566 -6.12 -29.97 -9.31
CA ALA A 566 -5.55 -31.21 -8.75
C ALA A 566 -6.65 -32.21 -8.40
N ARG A 567 -6.43 -33.50 -8.65
CA ARG A 567 -7.42 -34.54 -8.32
C ARG A 567 -7.66 -34.61 -6.82
N HIS A 568 -6.58 -34.54 -6.04
CA HIS A 568 -6.60 -34.52 -4.59
C HIS A 568 -5.81 -33.32 -4.05
N VAL A 569 -6.32 -32.69 -3.01
CA VAL A 569 -5.63 -31.61 -2.27
C VAL A 569 -5.58 -32.02 -0.79
N VAL A 570 -4.40 -31.98 -0.19
CA VAL A 570 -4.19 -32.21 1.24
C VAL A 570 -3.70 -30.91 1.89
N CYS A 571 -4.47 -30.38 2.84
CA CYS A 571 -4.12 -29.20 3.61
C CYS A 571 -3.95 -29.57 5.09
N MET A 572 -2.80 -29.27 5.68
CA MET A 572 -2.48 -29.64 7.06
C MET A 572 -2.00 -28.41 7.85
N ASP A 573 -2.51 -28.23 9.07
CA ASP A 573 -2.07 -27.16 9.99
C ASP A 573 -2.57 -27.46 11.42
N ALA A 574 -1.93 -26.93 12.46
CA ALA A 574 -2.50 -26.98 13.81
C ALA A 574 -3.67 -25.99 13.97
N ASN A 575 -3.56 -24.83 13.33
CA ASN A 575 -4.49 -23.71 13.41
C ASN A 575 -5.40 -23.61 12.19
N LEU A 576 -5.63 -24.73 11.48
CA LEU A 576 -6.47 -24.81 10.28
C LEU A 576 -7.85 -24.21 10.57
N GLY A 577 -8.16 -23.08 9.93
CA GLY A 577 -9.30 -22.25 10.31
C GLY A 577 -10.10 -21.71 9.13
N ALA A 578 -10.93 -20.71 9.42
CA ALA A 578 -11.87 -20.09 8.49
C ALA A 578 -11.23 -19.62 7.17
N ARG A 579 -9.95 -19.20 7.19
CA ARG A 579 -9.22 -18.70 6.03
C ARG A 579 -8.94 -19.80 5.00
N THR A 580 -8.38 -20.94 5.43
CA THR A 580 -8.17 -22.11 4.58
C THR A 580 -9.49 -22.58 3.95
N ILE A 581 -10.55 -22.72 4.75
CA ILE A 581 -11.87 -23.17 4.27
C ILE A 581 -12.44 -22.20 3.21
N LYS A 582 -12.43 -20.89 3.48
CA LYS A 582 -12.92 -19.86 2.53
C LYS A 582 -12.11 -19.88 1.22
N THR A 583 -10.79 -20.09 1.30
CA THR A 583 -9.91 -20.20 0.13
C THR A 583 -10.27 -21.42 -0.72
N LEU A 584 -10.42 -22.60 -0.11
CA LEU A 584 -10.78 -23.83 -0.80
C LEU A 584 -12.19 -23.77 -1.43
N ARG A 585 -13.19 -23.24 -0.70
CA ARG A 585 -14.53 -23.03 -1.26
C ARG A 585 -14.51 -22.12 -2.50
N ARG A 586 -13.71 -21.04 -2.47
CA ARG A 586 -13.63 -20.07 -3.58
C ARG A 586 -12.80 -20.56 -4.78
N MET A 587 -11.72 -21.31 -4.55
CA MET A 587 -10.76 -21.67 -5.63
C MET A 587 -10.92 -23.10 -6.15
N ARG A 588 -11.53 -24.00 -5.38
CA ARG A 588 -11.64 -25.43 -5.69
C ARG A 588 -13.09 -25.92 -5.75
N ALA A 589 -13.95 -25.46 -4.86
CA ALA A 589 -15.39 -25.77 -4.83
C ALA A 589 -15.76 -27.28 -4.84
N LEU A 590 -14.84 -28.15 -4.38
CA LEU A 590 -15.07 -29.61 -4.24
C LEU A 590 -15.34 -30.00 -2.77
N PRO A 591 -15.95 -31.18 -2.52
CA PRO A 591 -16.17 -31.69 -1.17
C PRO A 591 -14.88 -31.75 -0.33
N MET A 592 -15.05 -31.54 0.98
CA MET A 592 -13.97 -31.50 1.97
C MET A 592 -14.26 -32.47 3.12
N LEU A 593 -13.26 -33.26 3.51
CA LEU A 593 -13.24 -34.09 4.72
C LEU A 593 -12.21 -33.51 5.69
N LEU A 594 -12.56 -33.37 6.96
CA LEU A 594 -11.68 -32.90 8.03
C LEU A 594 -11.35 -34.05 8.99
N HIS A 595 -10.08 -34.45 9.06
CA HIS A 595 -9.54 -35.08 10.27
C HIS A 595 -9.24 -34.01 11.30
N TRP A 596 -9.80 -34.16 12.50
CA TRP A 596 -9.52 -33.28 13.62
C TRP A 596 -9.15 -34.08 14.87
N ASN A 597 -7.84 -34.17 15.11
CA ASN A 597 -7.32 -34.70 16.37
C ASN A 597 -7.26 -33.58 17.42
N VAL A 598 -8.02 -33.71 18.51
CA VAL A 598 -8.07 -32.73 19.61
C VAL A 598 -7.10 -33.03 20.76
N PHE A 599 -6.21 -34.01 20.61
CA PHE A 599 -5.26 -34.37 21.67
C PHE A 599 -4.29 -33.22 21.97
N SER A 600 -4.26 -32.79 23.23
CA SER A 600 -3.39 -31.73 23.71
C SER A 600 -2.11 -32.31 24.29
N GLN A 601 -1.01 -32.22 23.53
CA GLN A 601 0.33 -32.21 24.12
C GLN A 601 0.51 -30.89 24.91
N ALA A 602 1.56 -30.79 25.72
CA ALA A 602 1.94 -29.57 26.46
C ALA A 602 0.92 -29.02 27.50
N LYS A 603 0.03 -29.85 28.06
CA LYS A 603 -0.86 -29.42 29.17
C LYS A 603 -0.10 -29.02 30.45
N GLU A 604 1.09 -29.59 30.66
CA GLU A 604 1.93 -29.36 31.84
C GLU A 604 3.05 -28.34 31.59
N ASP A 605 3.13 -27.76 30.38
CA ASP A 605 4.20 -26.84 30.00
C ASP A 605 4.00 -25.47 30.69
N GLN A 606 5.02 -25.03 31.44
CA GLN A 606 5.01 -23.75 32.15
C GLN A 606 5.56 -22.63 31.25
N PHE A 607 4.76 -21.58 31.03
CA PHE A 607 5.16 -20.40 30.24
C PHE A 607 5.30 -19.17 31.13
N TYR A 608 6.48 -18.55 31.13
CA TYR A 608 6.77 -17.31 31.86
C TYR A 608 6.79 -16.12 30.89
N PHE A 609 6.17 -15.01 31.28
CA PHE A 609 6.03 -13.81 30.46
C PHE A 609 6.51 -12.58 31.22
N THR A 610 7.25 -11.70 30.55
CA THR A 610 7.65 -10.39 31.08
C THR A 610 7.72 -9.35 29.96
N THR A 611 7.44 -8.10 30.30
CA THR A 611 7.54 -6.93 29.41
C THR A 611 8.84 -6.15 29.61
N ASN A 612 9.61 -6.47 30.65
CA ASN A 612 10.90 -5.85 30.96
C ASN A 612 12.03 -6.87 30.75
N MET A 613 13.02 -6.49 29.93
CA MET A 613 14.17 -7.34 29.65
C MET A 613 15.11 -7.45 30.87
N GLY A 614 15.06 -6.49 31.80
CA GLY A 614 15.75 -6.57 33.10
C GLY A 614 15.20 -7.72 33.95
N ASP A 615 13.89 -7.71 34.24
CA ASP A 615 13.21 -8.76 35.02
C ASP A 615 13.41 -10.16 34.42
N TRP A 616 13.51 -10.27 33.07
CA TRP A 616 13.84 -11.53 32.42
C TRP A 616 15.25 -12.02 32.77
N ILE A 617 16.24 -11.13 32.68
CA ILE A 617 17.63 -11.44 33.01
C ILE A 617 17.77 -11.76 34.50
N GLU A 618 17.10 -11.03 35.39
CA GLU A 618 17.06 -11.34 36.82
C GLU A 618 16.40 -12.70 37.11
N SER A 619 15.38 -13.12 36.35
CA SER A 619 14.76 -14.45 36.49
C SER A 619 15.62 -15.63 36.00
N LEU A 620 16.76 -15.35 35.37
CA LEU A 620 17.72 -16.34 34.85
C LEU A 620 19.02 -16.42 35.66
N LEU A 621 19.15 -15.60 36.71
CA LEU A 621 20.29 -15.53 37.64
C LEU A 621 19.95 -16.16 39.00
#